data_AF-A0A4U3AUE0-F1
#
_entry.id   AF-A0A4U3AUE0-F1
#
_cell.length_a   1.000
_cell.length_b   1.000
_cell.length_c   1.000
_cell.angle_alpha   90.00
_cell.angle_beta   90.00
_cell.angle_gamma   90.00
#
_symmetry.space_group_name_H-M   'P 1'
#
loop_
_entity.id
_entity.type
_entity.pdbx_description
1 polymer ?
#
loop_
_entity_poly.entity_id
_entity_poly.type
_entity_poly.pdbx_seq_one_letter_code
_entity_poly.pdbx_strand_id
1 'polypeptide(L)' 'MKLETERLYIVPCTEESIHVANEQGYNSGPHIVGHVENVKQNKDLLPWGAWYVIRKEDDIVLGDIGFKGKPNEGHT' A
#
# COMPACT_ATOMS: atom_id res chain seq x y z
N MET A 1 3.92 -5.99 -7.95
CA MET A 1 5.09 -5.88 -7.04
C MET A 1 4.67 -6.41 -5.68
N LYS A 2 5.49 -7.24 -5.03
CA LYS A 2 5.16 -7.86 -3.74
C LYS A 2 6.47 -8.15 -3.02
N LEU A 3 6.60 -7.73 -1.77
CA LEU A 3 7.70 -8.15 -0.91
C LEU A 3 7.19 -9.23 0.02
N GLU A 4 8.06 -10.18 0.34
CA GLU A 4 7.73 -11.31 1.19
C GLU A 4 8.72 -11.42 2.33
N THR A 5 8.19 -11.66 3.52
CA THR A 5 8.97 -12.06 4.69
C THR A 5 8.55 -13.46 5.11
N GLU A 6 9.09 -13.96 6.23
CA GLU A 6 8.62 -15.22 6.81
C GLU A 6 7.12 -15.18 7.14
N ARG A 7 6.60 -14.03 7.63
CA ARG A 7 5.25 -13.94 8.20
C ARG A 7 4.30 -13.03 7.43
N LEU A 8 4.81 -12.17 6.54
CA LEU A 8 4.05 -11.08 5.94
C LEU A 8 4.23 -11.03 4.42
N TYR A 9 3.16 -10.65 3.73
CA TYR A 9 3.22 -10.01 2.42
C TYR A 9 3.16 -8.49 2.60
N ILE A 10 3.95 -7.77 1.83
CA ILE A 10 3.87 -6.32 1.73
C ILE A 10 3.56 -5.99 0.28
N VAL A 11 2.38 -5.44 0.03
CA VAL A 11 1.86 -5.16 -1.31
C VAL A 11 1.51 -3.69 -1.46
N PRO A 12 1.82 -3.04 -2.58
CA PRO A 12 1.50 -1.63 -2.76
C PRO A 12 -0.02 -1.48 -2.83
N CYS A 13 -0.54 -0.38 -2.31
CA CYS A 13 -1.97 -0.12 -2.40
C CYS A 13 -2.36 0.19 -3.85
N THR A 14 -3.26 -0.62 -4.39
CA THR A 14 -3.95 -0.48 -5.66
C THR A 14 -5.46 -0.48 -5.43
N GLU A 15 -6.23 -0.10 -6.46
CA GLU A 15 -7.70 -0.14 -6.43
C GLU A 15 -8.25 -1.53 -6.08
N GLU A 16 -7.64 -2.58 -6.64
CA GLU A 16 -7.97 -3.98 -6.32
C GLU A 16 -7.70 -4.31 -4.84
N SER A 17 -6.52 -3.94 -4.33
CA SER A 17 -6.18 -4.25 -2.93
C SER A 17 -7.01 -3.44 -1.92
N ILE A 18 -7.46 -2.23 -2.28
CA ILE A 18 -8.42 -1.46 -1.46
C ILE A 18 -9.73 -2.22 -1.34
N HIS A 19 -10.22 -2.78 -2.45
CA HIS A 19 -11.46 -3.56 -2.43
C HIS A 19 -11.34 -4.76 -1.49
N VAL A 20 -10.27 -5.54 -1.61
CA VAL A 20 -9.98 -6.69 -0.72
C VAL A 20 -9.87 -6.26 0.75
N ALA A 21 -9.14 -5.17 1.03
CA ALA A 21 -8.99 -4.66 2.40
C ALA A 21 -10.36 -4.26 2.99
N ASN A 22 -11.21 -3.60 2.20
CA ASN A 22 -12.55 -3.21 2.64
C ASN A 22 -13.46 -4.42 2.89
N GLU A 23 -13.39 -5.48 2.05
CA GLU A 23 -14.12 -6.74 2.27
C GLU A 23 -13.70 -7.44 3.57
N GLN A 24 -12.44 -7.28 3.98
CA GLN A 24 -11.92 -7.76 5.27
C GLN A 24 -12.26 -6.84 6.45
N GLY A 25 -12.97 -5.73 6.21
CA GLY A 25 -13.32 -4.75 7.24
C GLY A 25 -12.21 -3.76 7.61
N TYR A 26 -11.11 -3.72 6.86
CA TYR A 26 -10.05 -2.73 7.04
C TYR A 26 -10.44 -1.39 6.39
N ASN A 27 -10.55 -0.33 7.19
CA ASN A 27 -10.81 1.01 6.67
C ASN A 27 -9.51 1.64 6.15
N SER A 28 -9.38 1.69 4.82
CA SER A 28 -8.18 2.20 4.15
C SER A 28 -7.96 3.71 4.32
N GLY A 29 -8.98 4.48 4.75
CA GLY A 29 -8.84 5.90 5.03
C GLY A 29 -8.47 6.78 3.83
N PRO A 30 -8.48 8.12 4.00
CA PRO A 30 -8.27 9.07 2.91
C PRO A 30 -6.83 9.09 2.39
N HIS A 31 -5.82 8.74 3.19
CA HIS A 31 -4.42 8.76 2.74
C HIS A 31 -4.10 7.65 1.73
N ILE A 32 -4.65 6.44 1.92
CA ILE A 32 -4.48 5.34 0.96
C ILE A 32 -5.30 5.62 -0.30
N VAL A 33 -6.56 6.04 -0.15
CA VAL A 33 -7.42 6.38 -1.30
C VAL A 33 -6.78 7.49 -2.13
N GLY A 34 -6.33 8.58 -1.48
CA GLY A 34 -5.63 9.67 -2.17
C GLY A 34 -4.32 9.23 -2.84
N HIS A 35 -3.58 8.30 -2.21
CA HIS A 35 -2.40 7.73 -2.84
C HIS A 35 -2.74 6.96 -4.13
N VAL A 36 -3.75 6.08 -4.09
CA VAL A 36 -4.16 5.31 -5.26
C VAL A 36 -4.64 6.21 -6.41
N GLU A 37 -5.37 7.28 -6.10
CA GLU A 37 -5.75 8.28 -7.11
C GLU A 37 -4.54 9.00 -7.72
N ASN A 38 -3.52 9.33 -6.93
CA ASN A 38 -2.27 9.90 -7.45
C ASN A 38 -1.51 8.91 -8.35
N VAL A 39 -1.53 7.61 -8.00
CA VAL A 39 -0.91 6.55 -8.81
C VAL A 39 -1.60 6.39 -10.17
N LYS A 40 -2.93 6.63 -10.25
CA LYS A 40 -3.66 6.65 -11.53
C LYS A 40 -3.13 7.74 -12.48
N GLN A 41 -2.71 8.88 -11.93
CA GLN A 41 -2.12 9.99 -12.70
C GLN A 41 -0.63 9.76 -13.01
N ASN A 42 0.11 9.15 -12.08
CA ASN A 42 1.53 8.87 -12.24
C ASN A 42 1.91 7.52 -11.60
N LYS A 43 2.14 6.51 -12.45
CA LYS A 43 2.49 5.15 -12.02
C LYS A 43 3.81 5.05 -11.27
N ASP A 44 4.73 6.00 -11.47
CA ASP A 44 6.02 6.03 -10.76
C ASP A 44 5.85 6.30 -9.27
N LEU A 45 4.68 6.75 -8.83
CA LEU A 45 4.39 6.98 -7.41
C LEU A 45 4.06 5.69 -6.66
N LEU A 46 3.72 4.60 -7.34
CA LEU A 46 3.28 3.34 -6.73
C LEU A 46 4.21 2.82 -5.61
N PRO A 47 5.55 2.84 -5.74
CA PRO A 47 6.42 2.37 -4.67
C PRO A 47 6.59 3.39 -3.52
N TRP A 48 6.17 4.64 -3.69
CA TRP A 48 6.50 5.78 -2.83
C TRP A 48 5.35 6.29 -1.95
N GLY A 49 4.34 5.46 -1.70
CA GLY A 49 3.25 5.78 -0.79
C GLY A 49 2.86 4.58 0.07
N ALA A 50 1.56 4.34 0.19
CA ALA A 50 1.02 3.33 1.09
C ALA A 50 1.13 1.91 0.52
N TRP A 51 1.43 0.97 1.41
CA TRP A 51 1.49 -0.47 1.18
C TRP A 51 0.71 -1.19 2.28
N TYR A 52 -0.06 -2.20 1.92
CA TYR A 52 -0.69 -3.09 2.90
C TYR A 52 0.32 -4.09 3.45
N VAL A 53 0.23 -4.33 4.75
CA VAL A 53 0.89 -5.41 5.45
C VAL A 53 -0.13 -6.51 5.69
N ILE A 54 0.09 -7.66 5.07
CA ILE A 54 -0.84 -8.79 5.08
C ILE A 54 -0.17 -9.96 5.79
N ARG A 55 -0.85 -10.59 6.76
CA ARG A 55 -0.36 -11.79 7.43
C ARG A 55 -0.54 -13.00 6.51
N LYS A 56 0.52 -13.81 6.34
CA LYS A 56 0.48 -14.98 5.43
C LYS A 56 -0.41 -16.12 5.92
N GLU A 57 -0.62 -16.23 7.23
CA GLU A 57 -1.34 -17.35 7.83
C GLU A 57 -2.82 -17.40 7.41
N ASP A 58 -3.44 -16.23 7.25
CA ASP A 58 -4.87 -16.07 7.01
C ASP A 58 -5.21 -14.98 5.99
N ASP A 59 -4.19 -14.44 5.30
CA ASP A 59 -4.31 -13.38 4.29
C ASP A 59 -5.04 -12.11 4.78
N ILE A 60 -4.99 -11.84 6.09
CA ILE A 60 -5.62 -10.67 6.71
C ILE A 60 -4.72 -9.45 6.64
N VAL A 61 -5.29 -8.32 6.23
CA VAL A 61 -4.68 -6.99 6.31
C VAL A 61 -4.52 -6.61 7.79
N LEU A 62 -3.27 -6.46 8.23
CA LEU A 62 -2.93 -6.05 9.60
C LEU A 62 -2.79 -4.53 9.76
N GLY A 63 -2.55 -3.83 8.66
CA GLY A 63 -2.28 -2.39 8.65
C GLY A 63 -1.63 -1.93 7.35
N ASP A 64 -1.21 -0.66 7.34
CA ASP A 64 -0.44 -0.07 6.25
C ASP A 64 0.92 0.50 6.73
N ILE A 65 1.88 0.49 5.81
CA ILE A 65 3.20 1.12 5.96
C ILE A 65 3.54 1.86 4.66
N GLY A 66 4.52 2.76 4.68
CA GLY A 66 4.89 3.43 3.45
C GLY A 66 5.88 4.56 3.60
N PHE A 67 6.28 5.09 2.46
CA PHE A 67 7.05 6.33 2.38
C PHE A 67 6.11 7.53 2.34
N LYS A 68 6.56 8.68 2.85
CA LYS A 68 5.84 9.96 2.76
C LYS A 68 6.16 10.68 1.43
N GLY A 69 6.06 9.96 0.32
CA GLY A 69 6.33 10.48 -1.02
C GLY A 69 7.66 10.02 -1.61
N LYS A 70 7.81 10.29 -2.92
CA LYS A 70 9.03 10.02 -3.68
C LYS A 70 10.14 10.95 -3.18
N PRO A 71 11.36 10.45 -2.91
CA PRO A 71 12.49 11.29 -2.56
C PRO A 71 12.73 12.37 -3.61
N ASN A 72 12.98 13.59 -3.16
CA ASN A 72 13.46 14.67 -4.02
C ASN A 72 14.95 14.41 -4.33
N GLU A 73 15.39 14.71 -5.56
CA GLU A 73 16.75 14.43 -6.05
C GLU A 73 17.89 15.22 -5.34
N GLY A 74 17.67 15.83 -4.19
CA GLY A 74 18.64 16.68 -3.50
C GLY A 74 18.69 16.58 -1.97
N HIS A 75 17.97 15.64 -1.35
CA HIS A 75 17.97 15.49 0.11
C HIS A 75 18.17 14.02 0.49
N THR A 76 19.43 13.63 0.70
CA THR A 76 19.85 12.41 1.41
C THR A 76 20.25 12.76 2.83
#